data_AF-A0A6P6DWL4-F1
#
_entry.id   AF-A0A6P6DWL4-F1
#
_cell.length_a   1.000
_cell.length_b   1.000
_cell.length_c   1.000
_cell.angle_alpha   90.00
_cell.angle_beta   90.00
_cell.angle_gamma   90.00
#
_symmetry.space_group_name_H-M   'P 1'
#
loop_
_entity.id
_entity.type
_entity.pdbx_description
1 polymer ?
#
loop_
_entity_poly.entity_id
_entity_poly.type
_entity_poly.pdbx_seq_one_letter_code
_entity_poly.pdbx_strand_id
1 'polypeptide(L)'
;MNYLVRHAGQRRKYPCVRHQNQELAESVTFEDVAVTFTLEEWALLDPSQKKLYRDVMREIQQNMAAIGRNWENQQNDEKYKNSWRHLR
;
A
#
# COMPACT_ATOMS: atom_id res chain seq x y z
N MET A 1 -29.60 -1.95 0.68
CA MET A 1 -31.06 -1.69 0.72
C MET A 1 -31.30 -0.30 0.15
N ASN A 2 -32.20 -0.14 -0.82
CA ASN A 2 -32.43 1.16 -1.46
C ASN A 2 -33.76 1.75 -0.99
N TYR A 3 -33.72 2.95 -0.42
CA TYR A 3 -34.91 3.73 -0.15
C TYR A 3 -35.32 4.49 -1.42
N LEU A 4 -36.58 4.34 -1.83
CA LEU A 4 -37.18 5.03 -2.97
C LEU A 4 -37.86 6.32 -2.51
N VAL A 5 -37.29 7.48 -2.85
CA VAL A 5 -38.01 8.77 -2.76
C VAL A 5 -38.69 9.03 -4.10
N ARG A 6 -40.03 9.05 -4.11
CA ARG A 6 -40.85 9.30 -5.30
C ARG A 6 -41.08 10.81 -5.46
N HIS A 7 -40.51 11.41 -6.50
CA HIS A 7 -41.02 12.65 -7.07
C HIS A 7 -41.53 12.38 -8.49
N ALA A 8 -42.63 13.05 -8.84
CA ALA A 8 -43.32 12.87 -10.10
C ALA A 8 -42.40 13.14 -11.31
N GLY A 9 -42.46 12.25 -12.30
CA GLY A 9 -42.17 12.55 -13.70
C GLY A 9 -40.83 13.22 -14.03
N GLN A 10 -39.70 12.55 -13.76
CA GLN A 10 -38.54 12.43 -14.67
C GLN A 10 -37.49 11.54 -13.98
N ARG A 11 -37.22 10.34 -14.50
CA ARG A 11 -36.10 9.51 -14.02
C ARG A 11 -34.78 10.10 -14.50
N ARG A 12 -34.30 11.15 -13.84
CA ARG A 12 -32.89 11.54 -13.97
C ARG A 12 -32.07 10.45 -13.28
N LYS A 13 -31.48 9.56 -14.07
CA LYS A 13 -30.34 8.76 -13.61
C LYS A 13 -29.19 9.73 -13.39
N TYR A 14 -29.04 10.22 -12.17
CA TYR A 14 -27.80 10.85 -11.79
C TYR A 14 -26.74 9.76 -11.90
N PRO A 15 -25.71 9.90 -12.76
CA PRO A 15 -24.56 9.05 -12.61
C PRO A 15 -24.12 9.28 -11.17
N CYS A 16 -24.21 8.23 -10.35
CA CYS A 16 -23.42 8.19 -9.14
C CYS A 16 -22.01 8.41 -9.65
N VAL A 17 -21.44 9.58 -9.34
CA VAL A 17 -20.01 9.79 -9.51
C VAL A 17 -19.45 8.69 -8.64
N ARG A 18 -19.06 7.58 -9.27
CA ARG A 18 -18.14 6.65 -8.64
C ARG A 18 -17.02 7.58 -8.25
N HIS A 19 -16.82 7.79 -6.95
CA HIS A 19 -15.59 8.35 -6.43
C HIS A 19 -14.52 7.39 -6.93
N GLN A 20 -14.04 7.61 -8.15
CA GLN A 20 -12.73 7.22 -8.59
C GLN A 20 -11.78 8.18 -7.86
N ASN A 21 -11.79 8.14 -6.53
CA ASN A 21 -10.53 8.28 -5.83
C ASN A 21 -9.85 6.94 -6.02
N GLN A 22 -9.36 6.71 -7.24
CA GLN A 22 -8.06 6.10 -7.37
C GLN A 22 -7.14 7.19 -6.82
N GLU A 23 -7.07 7.31 -5.49
CA GLU A 23 -5.95 8.00 -4.84
C GLU A 23 -4.71 7.47 -5.56
N LEU A 24 -3.86 8.37 -6.04
CA LEU A 24 -2.52 7.94 -6.45
C LEU A 24 -1.97 7.19 -5.24
N ALA A 25 -1.94 5.87 -5.31
CA ALA A 25 -1.30 5.05 -4.30
C ALA A 25 0.19 5.34 -4.44
N GLU A 26 0.66 6.36 -3.73
CA GLU A 26 2.08 6.65 -3.61
C GLU A 26 2.71 5.42 -2.96
N SER A 27 3.56 4.73 -3.74
CA SER A 27 4.28 3.57 -3.25
C SER A 27 5.38 4.05 -2.32
N VAL A 28 5.32 3.63 -1.06
CA VAL A 28 6.42 3.87 -0.11
C VAL A 28 7.67 3.16 -0.60
N THR A 29 8.73 3.92 -0.81
CA THR A 29 10.04 3.43 -1.24
C THR A 29 10.99 3.28 -0.06
N PHE A 30 12.13 2.62 -0.27
CA PHE A 30 13.16 2.52 0.75
C PHE A 30 13.68 3.89 1.20
N GLU A 31 13.76 4.85 0.27
CA GLU A 31 14.28 6.19 0.53
C GLU A 31 13.38 6.97 1.49
N ASP A 32 12.06 6.71 1.47
CA ASP A 32 11.09 7.36 2.34
C ASP A 32 11.21 6.93 3.81
N VAL A 33 11.81 5.76 4.06
CA VAL A 33 11.94 5.16 5.41
C VAL A 33 13.40 5.07 5.88
N ALA A 34 14.36 5.27 4.98
CA ALA A 34 15.77 5.21 5.31
C ALA A 34 16.24 6.52 5.96
N VAL A 35 16.94 6.39 7.08
CA VAL A 35 17.70 7.50 7.65
C VAL A 35 19.03 7.57 6.91
N THR A 36 19.45 8.74 6.46
CA THR A 36 20.76 8.92 5.81
C THR A 36 21.64 9.82 6.66
N PHE A 37 22.92 9.46 6.74
CA PHE A 37 23.96 10.26 7.36
C PHE A 37 24.95 10.69 6.29
N THR A 38 25.42 11.93 6.38
CA THR A 38 26.61 12.39 5.64
C THR A 38 27.86 11.63 6.11
N LEU A 39 28.96 11.73 5.37
CA LEU A 39 30.22 11.06 5.75
C LEU A 39 30.76 11.62 7.08
N GLU A 40 30.62 12.91 7.28
CA GLU A 40 31.02 13.64 8.49
C GLU A 40 30.17 13.22 9.69
N GLU A 41 28.85 13.16 9.55
CA GLU A 41 27.94 12.68 10.61
C GLU A 41 28.20 11.21 10.92
N TRP A 42 28.38 10.38 9.89
CA TRP A 42 28.70 8.97 10.05
C TRP A 42 30.03 8.76 10.79
N ALA A 43 31.04 9.59 10.54
CA ALA A 43 32.32 9.50 11.23
C ALA A 43 32.17 9.74 12.74
N LEU A 44 31.28 10.66 13.13
CA LEU A 44 31.02 11.03 14.53
C LEU A 44 30.19 10.02 15.32
N LEU A 45 29.50 9.08 14.66
CA LEU A 45 28.70 8.07 15.35
C LEU A 45 29.57 7.07 16.14
N ASP A 46 29.09 6.73 17.33
CA ASP A 46 29.67 5.67 18.15
C ASP A 46 29.52 4.29 17.48
N PRO A 47 30.42 3.33 17.77
CA PRO A 47 30.31 1.97 17.24
C PRO A 47 28.95 1.31 17.50
N SER A 48 28.33 1.58 18.65
CA SER A 48 26.99 1.09 19.00
C SER A 48 25.90 1.68 18.11
N GLN A 49 25.97 2.97 17.79
CA GLN A 49 25.03 3.64 16.90
C GLN A 49 25.18 3.16 15.45
N LYS A 50 26.41 2.98 14.97
CA LYS A 50 26.69 2.40 13.64
C LYS A 50 26.14 0.99 13.51
N LYS A 51 26.25 0.18 14.58
CA LYS A 51 25.67 -1.16 14.63
C LYS A 51 24.14 -1.09 14.59
N LEU A 52 23.53 -0.26 15.44
CA LEU A 52 22.09 -0.09 15.49
C LEU A 52 21.53 0.36 14.13
N TYR A 53 22.18 1.32 13.47
CA TYR A 53 21.80 1.76 12.13
C TYR A 53 21.75 0.60 11.13
N ARG A 54 22.80 -0.24 11.09
CA ARG A 54 22.85 -1.42 10.20
C ARG A 54 21.76 -2.43 10.53
N ASP A 55 21.45 -2.62 11.81
CA ASP A 55 20.40 -3.54 12.25
C ASP A 55 19.01 -3.04 11.85
N VAL A 56 18.70 -1.76 12.09
CA VAL A 56 17.43 -1.14 11.72
C VAL A 56 17.26 -1.09 10.20
N MET A 57 18.28 -0.69 9.44
CA MET A 57 18.16 -0.64 7.97
C MET A 57 17.95 -2.03 7.36
N ARG A 58 18.58 -3.07 7.92
CA ARG A 58 18.34 -4.45 7.50
C ARG A 58 16.90 -4.88 7.78
N GLU A 59 16.36 -4.55 8.95
CA GLU A 59 14.98 -4.88 9.32
C GLU A 59 13.97 -4.17 8.41
N ILE A 60 14.18 -2.89 8.11
CA ILE A 60 13.34 -2.13 7.17
C ILE A 60 13.32 -2.80 5.79
N GLN A 61 14.49 -3.19 5.25
CA GLN A 61 14.58 -3.89 3.97
C GLN A 61 13.82 -5.22 3.98
N GLN A 62 13.95 -6.00 5.05
CA GLN A 62 13.24 -7.27 5.21
C GLN A 62 11.73 -7.10 5.31
N ASN A 63 11.27 -6.09 6.06
CA ASN A 63 9.86 -5.77 6.24
C ASN A 63 9.21 -5.34 4.92
N MET A 64 9.85 -4.43 4.17
CA MET A 64 9.35 -4.03 2.84
C MET A 64 9.28 -5.21 1.87
N ALA A 65 10.30 -6.07 1.84
CA ALA A 65 10.30 -7.26 0.99
C ALA A 65 9.20 -8.26 1.40
N ALA A 66 8.89 -8.37 2.69
CA ALA A 66 7.80 -9.21 3.18
C ALA A 66 6.42 -8.66 2.80
N ILE A 67 6.22 -7.34 2.89
CA ILE A 67 4.99 -6.67 2.46
C ILE A 67 4.78 -6.88 0.96
N GLY A 68 5.82 -6.71 0.14
CA GLY A 68 5.76 -6.96 -1.30
C GLY A 68 5.29 -8.38 -1.64
N ARG A 69 5.88 -9.41 -1.00
CA ARG A 69 5.47 -10.80 -1.17
C ARG A 69 4.02 -11.07 -0.73
N ASN A 70 3.58 -10.45 0.37
CA ASN A 70 2.21 -10.62 0.86
C ASN A 70 1.20 -10.06 -0.16
N TRP A 71 1.47 -8.87 -0.71
CA TRP A 71 0.62 -8.24 -1.73
C TRP A 71 0.47 -9.10 -3.00
N GLU A 72 1.56 -9.74 -3.46
CA GLU A 72 1.53 -10.67 -4.59
C GLU A 72 0.71 -11.94 -4.27
N ASN A 73 0.89 -12.52 -3.08
CA ASN A 73 0.14 -13.69 -2.64
C ASN A 73 -1.36 -13.39 -2.54
N GLN A 74 -1.75 -12.23 -2.01
CA GLN A 74 -3.15 -11.82 -1.92
C GLN A 74 -3.80 -11.69 -3.31
N GLN A 75 -3.11 -11.05 -4.26
CA GLN A 75 -3.61 -10.94 -5.65
C GLN A 75 -3.78 -12.30 -6.32
N ASN A 76 -2.84 -13.22 -6.09
CA ASN A 76 -2.92 -14.57 -6.61
C ASN A 76 -4.12 -15.33 -5.99
N ASP A 77 -4.29 -15.28 -4.68
CA ASP A 77 -5.41 -15.93 -3.99
C ASP A 77 -6.78 -15.37 -4.41
N GLU A 78 -6.90 -14.06 -4.59
CA GLU A 78 -8.11 -13.42 -5.10
C GLU A 78 -8.41 -13.86 -6.54
N LYS A 79 -7.38 -13.95 -7.39
CA LYS A 79 -7.50 -14.47 -8.76
C LYS A 79 -7.97 -15.92 -8.76
N TYR A 80 -7.39 -16.78 -7.92
CA TYR A 80 -7.83 -18.17 -7.78
C TYR A 80 -9.29 -18.23 -7.30
N LYS A 81 -9.65 -17.53 -6.23
CA LYS A 81 -11.03 -17.47 -5.71
C LYS A 81 -12.02 -16.97 -6.76
N ASN A 82 -11.65 -15.99 -7.57
CA ASN A 82 -12.50 -15.45 -8.62
C ASN A 82 -12.64 -16.41 -9.80
N SER A 83 -11.59 -17.13 -10.20
CA SER A 83 -11.67 -18.15 -11.26
C SER A 83 -12.66 -19.26 -10.92
N TRP A 84 -12.67 -19.72 -9.66
CA TRP A 84 -13.64 -20.72 -9.18
C TRP A 84 -15.09 -20.24 -9.20
N ARG A 85 -15.33 -18.93 -9.03
CA ARG A 85 -16.68 -18.35 -9.09
C ARG A 85 -17.25 -18.25 -10.50
N HIS A 86 -16.41 -18.27 -11.54
CA HIS A 86 -16.84 -18.20 -12.95
C HIS A 86 -17.05 -19.58 -13.59
N LEU A 87 -16.70 -20.66 -12.88
CA LEU A 87 -16.86 -22.05 -13.33
C LEU A 87 -18.17 -22.70 -12.83
N ARG A 88 -19.11 -21.91 -12.30
CA ARG A 88 -20.39 -22.38 -11.76
C ARG A 88 -21.57 -21.72 -12.46
#